data_AF-A0A497FZ13-F1
#
_entry.id   AF-A0A497FZ13-F1
#
_cell.length_a   1.000
_cell.length_b   1.000
_cell.length_c   1.000
_cell.angle_alpha   90.00
_cell.angle_beta   90.00
_cell.angle_gamma   90.00
#
_symmetry.space_group_name_H-M   'P 1'
#
loop_
_entity.id
_entity.type
_entity.pdbx_description
1 polymer ?
#
loop_
_entity_poly.entity_id
_entity_poly.type
_entity_poly.pdbx_seq_one_letter_code
_entity_poly.pdbx_strand_id
1 'polypeptide(L)'
;MVAMKDVLKVFEPCYYFKLGEKYYQVTARDFFKLDKTFSSVSASGESSKTEVDELEPEKGEVYVFTMGVFQKGIEVEVYQPAAVGRFGVKNYTASITWEDSPAEEPNQAIVLATVHGHSLSVKFTNNLDVAITPKLRFIGFKYKVEEVKDAAKIRELEALWKEGKLPEIEIKYE
;
A
#
# COMPACT_ATOMS: atom_id res chain seq x y z
N MET A 1 -18.32 11.49 -18.05
CA MET A 1 -18.19 11.16 -16.62
C MET A 1 -17.94 9.68 -16.50
N VAL A 2 -16.68 9.27 -16.35
CA VAL A 2 -16.36 7.87 -16.01
C VAL A 2 -16.37 7.81 -14.49
N ALA A 3 -17.33 7.07 -13.94
CA ALA A 3 -17.38 6.78 -12.51
C ALA A 3 -16.17 5.89 -12.18
N MET A 4 -15.08 6.49 -11.70
CA MET A 4 -13.98 5.76 -11.05
C MET A 4 -14.45 5.29 -9.67
N LYS A 5 -15.31 4.27 -9.66
CA LYS A 5 -15.53 3.42 -8.49
C LYS A 5 -14.49 2.32 -8.53
N ASP A 6 -13.33 2.57 -7.91
CA ASP A 6 -12.52 1.52 -7.29
C ASP A 6 -11.63 2.18 -6.23
N VAL A 7 -12.37 2.61 -5.21
CA VAL A 7 -11.97 2.97 -3.85
C VAL A 7 -11.22 1.79 -3.25
N LEU A 8 -10.00 1.99 -2.72
CA LEU A 8 -9.26 1.07 -1.84
C LEU A 8 -9.92 -0.32 -1.69
N LYS A 9 -9.47 -1.31 -2.46
CA LYS A 9 -10.16 -2.60 -2.56
C LYS A 9 -10.31 -3.24 -1.17
N VAL A 10 -11.54 -3.27 -0.68
CA VAL A 10 -11.90 -3.80 0.62
C VAL A 10 -12.15 -5.30 0.50
N PHE A 11 -11.35 -6.11 1.20
CA PHE A 11 -11.62 -7.54 1.33
C PHE A 11 -12.50 -7.79 2.54
N GLU A 12 -13.63 -8.46 2.36
CA GLU A 12 -14.38 -8.97 3.49
C GLU A 12 -13.73 -10.25 4.02
N PRO A 13 -13.93 -10.60 5.30
CA PRO A 13 -13.62 -11.94 5.78
C PRO A 13 -14.18 -13.02 4.83
N CYS A 14 -13.45 -14.13 4.68
CA CYS A 14 -13.70 -15.20 3.72
C CYS A 14 -13.35 -14.90 2.25
N TYR A 15 -12.82 -13.72 1.93
CA TYR A 15 -12.23 -13.49 0.60
C TYR A 15 -10.95 -14.30 0.41
N TYR A 16 -10.74 -14.78 -0.83
CA TYR A 16 -9.51 -15.44 -1.26
C TYR A 16 -8.73 -14.54 -2.21
N PHE A 17 -7.40 -14.61 -2.11
CA PHE A 17 -6.50 -13.93 -3.03
C PHE A 17 -5.23 -14.74 -3.23
N LYS A 18 -4.51 -14.46 -4.33
CA LYS A 18 -3.18 -15.02 -4.59
C LYS A 18 -2.12 -14.06 -4.06
N LEU A 19 -1.13 -14.57 -3.33
CA LEU A 19 0.04 -13.82 -2.89
C LEU A 19 1.30 -14.62 -3.23
N GLY A 20 2.11 -14.08 -4.15
CA GLY A 20 3.20 -14.85 -4.76
C GLY A 20 2.68 -16.12 -5.42
N GLU A 21 3.25 -17.28 -5.08
CA GLU A 21 2.83 -18.59 -5.61
C GLU A 21 1.73 -19.28 -4.78
N LYS A 22 1.27 -18.64 -3.70
CA LYS A 22 0.35 -19.24 -2.73
C LYS A 22 -1.02 -18.56 -2.74
N TYR A 23 -2.01 -19.26 -2.21
CA TYR A 23 -3.36 -18.75 -2.02
C TYR A 23 -3.63 -18.53 -0.54
N TYR A 24 -4.32 -17.44 -0.24
CA TYR A 24 -4.64 -17.06 1.12
C TYR A 24 -6.12 -16.73 1.25
N GLN A 25 -6.65 -16.94 2.45
CA GLN A 25 -7.97 -16.53 2.87
C GLN A 25 -7.85 -15.40 3.89
N VAL A 26 -8.66 -14.35 3.74
CA VAL A 26 -8.83 -13.32 4.77
C VAL A 26 -9.68 -13.89 5.89
N THR A 27 -9.14 -13.90 7.12
CA THR A 27 -9.84 -14.39 8.32
C THR A 27 -10.37 -13.26 9.18
N ALA A 28 -9.69 -12.11 9.18
CA ALA A 28 -10.13 -10.90 9.86
C ALA A 28 -9.64 -9.64 9.14
N ARG A 29 -10.31 -8.52 9.44
CA ARG A 29 -9.96 -7.19 8.93
C ARG A 29 -10.13 -6.17 10.03
N ASP A 30 -9.09 -5.37 10.24
CA ASP A 30 -9.10 -4.24 11.15
C ASP A 30 -8.76 -2.95 10.40
N PHE A 31 -9.55 -1.90 10.62
CA PHE A 31 -9.24 -0.57 10.07
C PHE A 31 -8.05 0.03 10.84
N PHE A 32 -7.17 0.73 10.12
CA PHE A 32 -6.12 1.53 10.75
C PHE A 32 -5.98 2.91 10.11
N LYS A 33 -5.50 3.84 10.93
CA LYS A 33 -5.09 5.18 10.54
C LYS A 33 -3.82 5.54 11.31
N LEU A 34 -2.77 5.90 10.59
CA LEU A 34 -1.46 6.25 11.14
C LEU A 34 -1.06 7.62 10.60
N ASP A 35 -0.85 8.58 11.49
CA ASP A 35 -0.23 9.86 11.16
C ASP A 35 1.24 9.81 11.62
N LYS A 36 2.20 9.87 10.70
CA LYS A 36 3.63 9.81 11.01
C LYS A 36 4.32 11.11 10.62
N THR A 37 5.08 11.66 11.57
CA THR A 37 5.94 12.84 11.36
C THR A 37 7.38 12.36 11.18
N PHE A 38 8.07 12.89 10.19
CA PHE A 38 9.43 12.51 9.82
C PHE A 38 10.45 13.54 10.28
N SER A 39 11.73 13.23 10.14
CA SER A 39 12.81 14.17 10.45
C SER A 39 12.74 15.44 9.58
N SER A 40 13.29 16.54 10.08
CA SER A 40 13.32 17.79 9.34
C SER A 40 14.10 17.65 8.03
N VAL A 41 13.58 18.28 6.97
CA VAL A 41 14.25 18.44 5.67
C VAL A 41 14.58 19.92 5.48
N SER A 42 15.82 20.22 5.10
CA SER A 42 16.26 21.60 4.88
C SER A 42 15.51 22.24 3.71
N ALA A 43 15.52 23.57 3.64
CA ALA A 43 15.03 24.32 2.48
C ALA A 43 15.69 23.79 1.19
N SER A 44 14.89 23.58 0.14
CA SER A 44 15.34 23.05 -1.16
C SER A 44 16.13 21.73 -1.07
N GLY A 45 15.98 20.98 0.03
CA GLY A 45 16.76 19.78 0.34
C GLY A 45 15.99 18.49 0.15
N GLU A 46 16.72 17.38 0.23
CA GLU A 46 16.17 16.03 0.19
C GLU A 46 16.47 15.29 1.50
N SER A 47 15.55 14.42 1.93
CA SER A 47 15.82 13.49 3.02
C SER A 47 16.60 12.28 2.51
N SER A 48 17.18 11.52 3.43
CA SER A 48 17.53 10.13 3.14
C SER A 48 16.27 9.27 3.06
N LYS A 49 16.39 8.11 2.39
CA LYS A 49 15.36 7.07 2.41
C LYS A 49 15.15 6.59 3.85
N THR A 50 13.90 6.58 4.30
CA THR A 50 13.50 6.20 5.65
C THR A 50 12.42 5.14 5.59
N GLU A 51 12.62 4.02 6.29
CA GLU A 51 11.62 2.96 6.42
C GLU A 51 10.48 3.37 7.37
N VAL A 52 9.27 2.88 7.10
CA VAL A 52 8.10 3.13 7.94
C VAL A 52 7.76 1.85 8.70
N ASP A 53 8.52 1.56 9.76
CA ASP A 53 8.45 0.30 10.52
C ASP A 53 7.04 0.02 11.07
N GLU A 54 6.24 1.05 11.37
CA GLU A 54 4.86 0.89 11.85
C GLU A 54 3.91 0.29 10.80
N LEU A 55 4.34 0.25 9.54
CA LEU A 55 3.64 -0.39 8.43
C LEU A 55 4.21 -1.77 8.09
N GLU A 56 5.15 -2.30 8.88
CA GLU A 56 5.54 -3.70 8.79
C GLU A 56 4.48 -4.58 9.46
N PRO A 57 3.83 -5.51 8.72
CA PRO A 57 2.86 -6.44 9.28
C PRO A 57 3.52 -7.59 10.04
N GLU A 58 2.79 -8.17 10.97
CA GLU A 58 3.17 -9.46 11.57
C GLU A 58 3.06 -10.59 10.53
N LYS A 59 3.72 -11.72 10.80
CA LYS A 59 3.60 -12.90 9.94
C LYS A 59 2.14 -13.37 9.92
N GLY A 60 1.59 -13.51 8.71
CA GLY A 60 0.16 -13.82 8.53
C GLY A 60 -0.72 -12.57 8.44
N GLU A 61 -0.12 -11.38 8.30
CA GLU A 61 -0.84 -10.15 8.05
C GLU A 61 -0.43 -9.50 6.72
N VAL A 62 -1.39 -8.79 6.11
CA VAL A 62 -1.20 -7.93 4.94
C VAL A 62 -1.84 -6.60 5.25
N TYR A 63 -1.12 -5.50 5.09
CA TYR A 63 -1.72 -4.17 5.18
C TYR A 63 -2.00 -3.66 3.78
N VAL A 64 -3.16 -3.05 3.56
CA VAL A 64 -3.52 -2.37 2.31
C VAL A 64 -4.07 -1.01 2.66
N PHE A 65 -3.48 0.03 2.09
CA PHE A 65 -3.75 1.41 2.50
C PHE A 65 -3.48 2.40 1.38
N THR A 66 -4.02 3.59 1.54
CA THR A 66 -3.60 4.78 0.79
C THR A 66 -2.80 5.70 1.70
N MET A 67 -2.11 6.67 1.09
CA MET A 67 -1.26 7.64 1.77
C MET A 67 -1.69 9.05 1.37
N GLY A 68 -1.82 9.94 2.36
CA GLY A 68 -2.07 11.37 2.17
C GLY A 68 -0.94 12.23 2.72
N VAL A 69 -0.68 13.35 2.07
CA VAL A 69 0.39 14.31 2.36
C VAL A 69 -0.20 15.53 3.06
N PHE A 70 0.38 15.96 4.19
CA PHE A 70 -0.18 17.08 4.96
C PHE A 70 0.20 18.46 4.42
N GLN A 71 1.29 18.57 3.66
CA GLN A 71 1.91 19.83 3.34
C GLN A 71 2.11 20.00 1.84
N LYS A 72 1.83 21.19 1.31
CA LYS A 72 2.15 21.57 -0.07
C LYS A 72 3.64 21.85 -0.25
N GLY A 73 4.11 21.75 -1.49
CA GLY A 73 5.51 22.04 -1.83
C GLY A 73 6.48 20.95 -1.37
N ILE A 74 5.97 19.76 -1.07
CA ILE A 74 6.78 18.57 -0.80
C ILE A 74 6.44 17.49 -1.81
N GLU A 75 7.46 16.74 -2.18
CA GLU A 75 7.35 15.58 -3.03
C GLU A 75 7.79 14.35 -2.21
N VAL A 76 6.98 13.28 -2.29
CA VAL A 76 7.19 12.06 -1.51
C VAL A 76 7.46 10.92 -2.48
N GLU A 77 8.73 10.52 -2.57
CA GLU A 77 9.08 9.31 -3.29
C GLU A 77 8.78 8.09 -2.41
N VAL A 78 7.99 7.14 -2.92
CA VAL A 78 7.60 5.92 -2.21
C VAL A 78 8.30 4.71 -2.80
N TYR A 79 9.12 4.05 -1.98
CA TYR A 79 9.83 2.82 -2.31
C TYR A 79 9.14 1.67 -1.61
N GLN A 80 8.52 0.82 -2.42
CA GLN A 80 7.89 -0.41 -1.97
C GLN A 80 8.47 -1.52 -2.86
N PRO A 81 8.67 -2.75 -2.36
CA PRO A 81 8.97 -3.88 -3.22
C PRO A 81 8.01 -3.90 -4.41
N ALA A 82 8.56 -4.17 -5.60
CA ALA A 82 7.76 -4.18 -6.82
C ALA A 82 6.60 -5.15 -6.58
N ALA A 83 5.37 -4.73 -6.77
CA ALA A 83 4.25 -5.64 -6.69
C ALA A 83 3.58 -5.59 -8.05
N VAL A 84 3.84 -6.60 -8.87
CA VAL A 84 3.15 -6.74 -10.15
C VAL A 84 1.73 -7.23 -9.85
N GLY A 85 0.72 -6.79 -10.59
CA GLY A 85 -0.65 -7.25 -10.32
C GLY A 85 -1.27 -6.82 -8.98
N ARG A 86 -0.84 -5.73 -8.32
CA ARG A 86 -1.46 -5.14 -7.11
C ARG A 86 -2.99 -5.03 -7.23
N PHE A 87 -3.76 -6.01 -6.78
CA PHE A 87 -5.23 -5.95 -6.69
C PHE A 87 -6.01 -5.40 -7.93
N GLY A 88 -5.38 -5.34 -9.12
CA GLY A 88 -5.94 -4.72 -10.32
C GLY A 88 -5.43 -3.31 -10.68
N VAL A 89 -4.55 -2.69 -9.88
CA VAL A 89 -3.96 -1.36 -10.15
C VAL A 89 -2.67 -1.52 -10.96
N LYS A 90 -2.66 -0.99 -12.19
CA LYS A 90 -1.49 -0.99 -13.10
C LYS A 90 -0.83 0.40 -13.11
N ASN A 91 0.49 0.44 -13.26
CA ASN A 91 1.36 1.63 -13.37
C ASN A 91 1.33 2.54 -12.13
N TYR A 92 2.31 2.37 -11.24
CA TYR A 92 2.56 3.30 -10.14
C TYR A 92 3.73 4.22 -10.49
N THR A 93 3.52 5.52 -10.33
CA THR A 93 4.57 6.54 -10.42
C THR A 93 5.16 6.74 -9.03
N ALA A 94 6.49 6.79 -8.96
CA ALA A 94 7.31 6.73 -7.76
C ALA A 94 7.14 7.91 -6.78
N SER A 95 6.31 8.91 -7.07
CA SER A 95 6.29 10.21 -6.41
C SER A 95 4.85 10.72 -6.19
N ILE A 96 4.56 11.20 -4.98
CA ILE A 96 3.24 11.69 -4.54
C ILE A 96 3.39 13.08 -3.90
N THR A 97 2.56 14.03 -4.33
CA THR A 97 2.46 15.37 -3.75
C THR A 97 1.15 15.57 -2.99
N TRP A 98 1.00 16.74 -2.37
CA TRP A 98 -0.26 17.13 -1.73
C TRP A 98 -1.41 17.25 -2.72
N GLU A 99 -1.13 17.73 -3.94
CA GLU A 99 -2.11 17.88 -5.01
C GLU A 99 -2.64 16.52 -5.49
N ASP A 100 -1.79 15.48 -5.44
CA ASP A 100 -2.16 14.12 -5.82
C ASP A 100 -3.00 13.43 -4.75
N SER A 101 -2.69 13.67 -3.47
CA SER A 101 -3.29 12.96 -2.34
C SER A 101 -3.15 13.76 -1.04
N PRO A 102 -4.05 14.72 -0.74
CA PRO A 102 -4.01 15.49 0.50
C PRO A 102 -4.37 14.62 1.73
N ALA A 103 -3.83 14.93 2.90
CA ALA A 103 -4.06 14.13 4.12
C ALA A 103 -5.52 14.08 4.58
N GLU A 104 -6.32 15.10 4.29
CA GLU A 104 -7.75 15.16 4.62
C GLU A 104 -8.58 14.24 3.71
N GLU A 105 -8.18 14.11 2.45
CA GLU A 105 -8.85 13.28 1.44
C GLU A 105 -7.80 12.50 0.62
N PRO A 106 -7.18 11.45 1.20
CA PRO A 106 -6.17 10.68 0.48
C PRO A 106 -6.76 10.03 -0.77
N ASN A 107 -6.03 10.14 -1.88
CA ASN A 107 -6.44 9.62 -3.17
C ASN A 107 -6.49 8.09 -3.14
N GLN A 108 -7.71 7.57 -3.24
CA GLN A 108 -8.00 6.15 -3.11
C GLN A 108 -7.57 5.33 -4.34
N ALA A 109 -7.18 5.99 -5.44
CA ALA A 109 -6.53 5.33 -6.58
C ALA A 109 -5.08 4.96 -6.27
N ILE A 110 -4.46 5.60 -5.27
CA ILE A 110 -3.13 5.26 -4.76
C ILE A 110 -3.30 4.16 -3.71
N VAL A 111 -3.02 2.93 -4.11
CA VAL A 111 -3.11 1.76 -3.22
C VAL A 111 -1.72 1.16 -3.02
N LEU A 112 -1.32 1.12 -1.75
CA LEU A 112 -0.08 0.56 -1.24
C LEU A 112 -0.40 -0.69 -0.43
N ALA A 113 0.57 -1.61 -0.34
CA ALA A 113 0.40 -2.83 0.43
C ALA A 113 1.73 -3.34 1.00
N THR A 114 1.74 -3.73 2.27
CA THR A 114 2.93 -4.30 2.91
C THR A 114 2.63 -5.70 3.41
N VAL A 115 3.68 -6.52 3.52
CA VAL A 115 3.65 -7.86 4.09
C VAL A 115 4.84 -8.03 5.03
N HIS A 116 4.79 -9.04 5.87
CA HIS A 116 5.86 -9.32 6.83
C HIS A 116 7.26 -9.38 6.18
N GLY A 117 8.25 -8.71 6.79
CA GLY A 117 9.62 -8.57 6.28
C GLY A 117 9.78 -7.54 5.16
N HIS A 118 8.70 -6.86 4.78
CA HIS A 118 8.64 -5.99 3.61
C HIS A 118 7.80 -4.74 3.91
N SER A 119 8.38 -3.82 4.68
CA SER A 119 7.80 -2.49 4.86
C SER A 119 8.02 -1.61 3.63
N LEU A 120 7.39 -0.44 3.65
CA LEU A 120 7.64 0.62 2.68
C LEU A 120 8.69 1.60 3.23
N SER A 121 9.40 2.25 2.33
CA SER A 121 10.24 3.39 2.66
C SER A 121 9.82 4.61 1.87
N VAL A 122 10.12 5.78 2.42
CA VAL A 122 9.86 7.07 1.77
C VAL A 122 11.11 7.93 1.72
N LYS A 123 11.17 8.81 0.72
CA LYS A 123 12.13 9.92 0.64
C LYS A 123 11.36 11.19 0.34
N PHE A 124 11.78 12.29 0.94
CA PHE A 124 11.13 13.59 0.78
C PHE A 124 12.03 14.54 0.03
N THR A 125 11.44 15.29 -0.89
CA THR A 125 12.06 16.48 -1.50
C THR A 125 11.27 17.70 -1.07
N ASN A 126 11.95 18.65 -0.46
CA ASN A 126 11.37 19.92 -0.01
C ASN A 126 11.58 20.99 -1.07
N ASN A 127 10.52 21.42 -1.75
CA ASN A 127 10.58 22.46 -2.78
C ASN A 127 10.36 23.88 -2.22
N LEU A 128 10.30 24.04 -0.90
CA LEU A 128 10.13 25.32 -0.23
C LEU A 128 11.49 25.96 0.13
N ASP A 129 11.48 27.27 0.33
CA ASP A 129 12.61 28.09 0.78
C ASP A 129 12.84 28.05 2.30
N VAL A 130 12.01 27.28 3.01
CA VAL A 130 12.10 27.07 4.46
C VAL A 130 12.27 25.59 4.78
N ALA A 131 12.92 25.30 5.92
CA ALA A 131 12.97 23.94 6.44
C ALA A 131 11.57 23.46 6.86
N ILE A 132 11.31 22.17 6.68
CA ILE A 132 10.04 21.54 6.99
C ILE A 132 10.23 20.29 7.84
N THR A 133 9.16 19.83 8.47
CA THR A 133 9.08 18.52 9.11
C THR A 133 7.92 17.76 8.45
N PRO A 134 8.18 16.93 7.42
CA PRO A 134 7.13 16.28 6.66
C PRO A 134 6.24 15.41 7.54
N LYS A 135 4.94 15.39 7.22
CA LYS A 135 3.97 14.53 7.87
C LYS A 135 3.14 13.82 6.81
N LEU A 136 2.94 12.52 7.02
CA LEU A 136 2.12 11.67 6.18
C LEU A 136 0.99 11.05 6.99
N ARG A 137 -0.11 10.74 6.31
CA ARG A 137 -1.22 9.93 6.82
C ARG A 137 -1.29 8.65 6.01
N PHE A 138 -1.34 7.52 6.68
CA PHE A 138 -1.65 6.22 6.09
C PHE A 138 -3.01 5.79 6.60
N ILE A 139 -3.89 5.36 5.70
CA ILE A 139 -5.25 4.94 6.05
C ILE A 139 -5.65 3.72 5.23
N GLY A 140 -6.15 2.70 5.92
CA GLY A 140 -6.58 1.48 5.26
C GLY A 140 -6.91 0.37 6.23
N PHE A 141 -6.54 -0.86 5.84
CA PHE A 141 -6.92 -2.07 6.53
C PHE A 141 -5.72 -2.97 6.77
N LYS A 142 -5.72 -3.60 7.95
CA LYS A 142 -4.89 -4.74 8.30
C LYS A 142 -5.72 -6.01 8.07
N TYR A 143 -5.22 -6.93 7.28
CA TYR A 143 -5.87 -8.20 7.01
C TYR A 143 -5.10 -9.31 7.68
N LYS A 144 -5.78 -10.11 8.50
CA LYS A 144 -5.25 -11.41 8.94
C LYS A 144 -5.54 -12.43 7.87
N VAL A 145 -4.54 -13.20 7.50
CA VAL A 145 -4.60 -14.10 6.36
C VAL A 145 -4.03 -15.46 6.71
N GLU A 146 -4.69 -16.49 6.21
CA GLU A 146 -4.26 -17.89 6.38
C GLU A 146 -4.00 -18.52 5.02
N GLU A 147 -2.87 -19.23 4.91
CA GLU A 147 -2.55 -19.99 3.70
C GLU A 147 -3.57 -21.11 3.49
N VAL A 148 -4.15 -21.16 2.30
CA VAL A 148 -5.05 -22.24 1.89
C VAL A 148 -4.20 -23.47 1.61
N LYS A 149 -4.40 -24.52 2.41
CA LYS A 149 -3.68 -25.80 2.27
C LYS A 149 -4.50 -26.93 1.65
N ASP A 150 -5.82 -26.75 1.54
CA ASP A 150 -6.71 -27.75 0.96
C ASP A 150 -6.52 -27.85 -0.55
N ALA A 151 -6.18 -29.04 -1.04
CA ALA A 151 -5.83 -29.25 -2.44
C ALA A 151 -7.01 -29.07 -3.40
N ALA A 152 -8.23 -29.39 -2.97
CA ALA A 152 -9.42 -29.18 -3.80
C ALA A 152 -9.69 -27.68 -3.96
N LYS A 153 -9.59 -26.93 -2.87
CA LYS A 153 -9.76 -25.47 -2.86
C LYS A 153 -8.67 -24.78 -3.66
N ILE A 154 -7.41 -25.21 -3.57
CA ILE A 154 -6.31 -24.66 -4.39
C ILE A 154 -6.62 -24.80 -5.88
N ARG A 155 -7.11 -25.96 -6.34
CA ARG A 155 -7.47 -26.17 -7.75
C ARG A 155 -8.60 -25.25 -8.22
N GLU A 156 -9.61 -25.03 -7.36
CA GLU A 156 -10.69 -24.08 -7.61
C GLU A 156 -10.13 -22.65 -7.76
N LEU A 157 -9.27 -22.22 -6.83
CA LEU A 157 -8.66 -20.89 -6.84
C LEU A 157 -7.73 -20.69 -8.04
N GLU A 158 -7.00 -21.73 -8.45
CA GLU A 158 -6.16 -21.68 -9.65
C GLU A 158 -6.98 -21.51 -10.92
N ALA A 159 -8.14 -22.17 -11.03
CA ALA A 159 -9.06 -21.95 -12.14
C ALA A 159 -9.59 -20.51 -12.15
N LEU A 160 -10.03 -20.00 -11.00
CA LEU A 160 -10.48 -18.61 -10.87
C LEU A 160 -9.40 -17.58 -11.21
N TRP A 161 -8.15 -17.85 -10.84
CA TRP A 161 -7.01 -17.00 -11.19
C TRP A 161 -6.75 -17.01 -12.70
N LYS A 162 -6.74 -18.18 -13.36
CA LYS A 162 -6.60 -18.29 -14.82
C LYS A 162 -7.72 -17.58 -15.58
N GLU A 163 -8.91 -17.51 -14.99
CA GLU A 163 -10.06 -16.76 -15.52
C GLU A 163 -10.03 -15.25 -15.21
N GLY A 164 -9.02 -14.77 -14.48
CA GLY A 164 -8.89 -13.36 -14.08
C GLY A 164 -9.89 -12.91 -13.01
N LYS A 165 -10.53 -13.85 -12.31
CA LYS A 165 -11.57 -13.60 -11.30
C LYS A 165 -11.03 -13.56 -9.87
N LEU A 166 -9.79 -14.02 -9.67
CA LEU A 166 -9.14 -13.98 -8.37
C LEU A 166 -8.24 -12.74 -8.25
N PRO A 167 -8.38 -11.92 -7.19
CA PRO A 167 -7.44 -10.86 -6.87
C PRO A 167 -6.03 -11.42 -6.63
N GLU A 168 -5.01 -10.70 -7.10
CA GLU A 168 -3.60 -11.05 -6.91
C GLU A 168 -2.86 -9.94 -6.16
N ILE A 169 -1.89 -10.35 -5.36
CA ILE A 169 -0.84 -9.53 -4.77
C ILE A 169 0.47 -10.20 -5.19
N GLU A 170 1.11 -9.77 -6.27
CA GLU A 170 2.47 -10.22 -6.55
C GLU A 170 3.41 -9.33 -5.74
N ILE A 171 4.48 -9.88 -5.18
CA ILE A 171 5.58 -9.12 -4.58
C ILE A 171 6.84 -9.63 -5.27
N LYS A 172 7.31 -8.86 -6.24
CA LYS A 172 8.56 -9.03 -6.95
C LYS A 172 9.68 -8.30 -6.22
N TYR A 173 10.77 -9.01 -6.04
CA TYR A 173 12.04 -8.47 -5.60
C TYR A 173 12.82 -8.06 -6.84
N GLU A 174 13.28 -6.81 -6.90
CA GLU A 174 14.43 -6.44 -7.73
C GLU A 174 15.69 -6.53 -6.88
#